data_AF-A0A7I8VCA9-F1
#
_entry.id   AF-A0A7I8VCA9-F1
#
_cell.length_a   1.000
_cell.length_b   1.000
_cell.length_c   1.000
_cell.angle_alpha   90.00
_cell.angle_beta   90.00
_cell.angle_gamma   90.00
#
_symmetry.space_group_name_H-M   'P 1'
#
loop_
_entity.id
_entity.type
_entity.pdbx_description
1 polymer ?
#
loop_
_entity_poly.entity_id
_entity_poly.type
_entity_poly.pdbx_seq_one_letter_code
_entity_poly.pdbx_strand_id
1 'polypeptide(L)'
;MAESTFKNEPTVEEKKKDEEKFIREVFKCDKCSFQAPYDYYGMKPPFCKSLNLKEDSFIMRDPFTEGRKMVVIGAKCVGCDKNVCKSSVNYII
;
A
#
# COMPACT_ATOMS: atom_id res chain seq x y z
N MET A 1 -31.79 3.14 -18.41
CA MET A 1 -31.15 2.71 -19.67
C MET A 1 -29.87 3.51 -19.79
N ALA A 2 -28.66 3.00 -19.87
CA ALA A 2 -28.10 1.66 -19.74
C ALA A 2 -26.63 1.84 -19.31
N GLU A 3 -26.08 0.82 -18.66
CA GLU A 3 -24.69 0.70 -18.22
C GLU A 3 -23.71 0.71 -19.41
N SER A 4 -22.45 1.08 -19.17
CA SER A 4 -21.32 0.36 -19.76
C SER A 4 -19.99 0.72 -19.11
N THR A 5 -19.59 -0.23 -18.27
CA THR A 5 -18.25 -0.65 -17.85
C THR A 5 -17.19 -0.57 -18.97
N PHE A 6 -15.97 -0.13 -18.63
CA PHE A 6 -14.76 -0.60 -19.32
C PHE A 6 -13.74 -1.06 -18.28
N LYS A 7 -13.59 -2.39 -18.21
CA LYS A 7 -12.59 -3.11 -17.44
C LYS A 7 -11.26 -2.99 -18.18
N ASN A 8 -10.16 -2.71 -17.48
CA ASN A 8 -8.84 -2.99 -18.02
C ASN A 8 -8.10 -3.92 -17.07
N GLU A 9 -8.09 -5.17 -17.48
CA GLU A 9 -7.26 -6.27 -17.00
C GLU A 9 -5.91 -6.17 -17.74
N PRO A 10 -4.75 -6.13 -17.07
CA PRO A 10 -3.47 -6.29 -17.77
C PRO A 10 -3.02 -7.75 -17.68
N THR A 11 -2.81 -8.38 -18.83
CA THR A 11 -2.16 -9.68 -18.96
C THR A 11 -0.72 -9.56 -19.44
N VAL A 12 0.17 -10.18 -18.64
CA VAL A 12 1.30 -11.04 -19.02
C VAL A 12 2.56 -10.40 -19.64
N GLU A 13 3.64 -10.41 -18.81
CA GLU A 13 5.06 -10.76 -19.10
C GLU A 13 5.81 -9.93 -20.19
N GLU A 14 6.96 -9.28 -19.99
CA GLU A 14 8.26 -9.81 -19.56
C GLU A 14 9.32 -8.68 -19.35
N LYS A 15 10.16 -8.87 -18.31
CA LYS A 15 11.45 -8.26 -17.92
C LYS A 15 12.16 -7.26 -18.86
N LYS A 16 12.54 -6.09 -18.32
CA LYS A 16 13.81 -5.39 -18.64
C LYS A 16 14.46 -4.77 -17.38
N LYS A 17 15.78 -4.96 -17.25
CA LYS A 17 16.65 -4.39 -16.21
C LYS A 17 17.22 -3.08 -16.76
N ASP A 18 16.55 -1.99 -16.50
CA ASP A 18 17.06 -0.63 -16.69
C ASP A 18 16.45 0.20 -15.56
N GLU A 19 17.11 1.25 -15.08
CA GLU A 19 16.68 2.09 -13.95
C GLU A 19 15.37 2.85 -14.25
N GLU A 20 14.28 2.10 -14.32
CA GLU A 20 12.94 2.61 -14.52
C GLU A 20 12.55 3.29 -13.22
N LYS A 21 12.47 4.62 -13.29
CA LYS A 21 12.01 5.49 -12.22
C LYS A 21 10.56 5.09 -11.90
N PHE A 22 10.42 4.07 -11.05
CA PHE A 22 9.14 3.54 -10.62
C PHE A 22 8.36 4.70 -10.00
N ILE A 23 7.28 5.12 -10.66
CA ILE A 23 6.38 6.12 -10.11
C ILE A 23 5.70 5.46 -8.92
N ARG A 24 6.22 5.73 -7.72
CA ARG A 24 5.61 5.25 -6.48
C ARG A 24 4.24 5.90 -6.36
N GLU A 25 3.21 5.08 -6.21
CA GLU A 25 1.87 5.57 -5.91
C GLU A 25 1.85 6.28 -4.56
N VAL A 26 0.93 7.24 -4.41
CA VAL A 26 0.83 8.08 -3.22
C VAL A 26 -0.41 7.71 -2.43
N PHE A 27 -0.21 7.29 -1.19
CA PHE A 27 -1.28 7.17 -0.22
C PHE A 27 -1.73 8.56 0.21
N LYS A 28 -3.05 8.77 0.32
CA LYS A 28 -3.63 9.99 0.86
C LYS A 28 -4.68 9.64 1.90
N CYS A 29 -4.53 10.19 3.10
CA CYS A 29 -5.52 10.05 4.17
C CYS A 29 -6.70 11.00 3.94
N ASP A 30 -7.92 10.48 3.92
CA ASP A 30 -9.16 11.24 3.75
C ASP A 30 -9.54 12.09 4.98
N LYS A 31 -8.88 11.87 6.13
CA LYS A 31 -9.20 12.54 7.39
C LYS A 31 -8.26 13.70 7.72
N CYS A 32 -6.96 13.53 7.48
CA CYS A 32 -5.93 14.50 7.89
C CYS A 32 -5.08 15.02 6.72
N SER A 33 -5.40 14.63 5.47
CA SER A 33 -4.66 15.02 4.26
C SER A 33 -3.19 14.58 4.22
N PHE A 34 -2.75 13.75 5.18
CA PHE A 34 -1.42 13.15 5.17
C PHE A 34 -1.20 12.35 3.89
N GLN A 35 -0.03 12.53 3.28
CA GLN A 35 0.35 11.87 2.04
C GLN A 35 1.74 11.27 2.18
N ALA A 36 1.91 10.07 1.63
CA ALA A 36 3.21 9.41 1.57
C ALA A 36 3.26 8.41 0.40
N PRO A 37 4.41 8.22 -0.24
CA PRO A 37 4.57 7.18 -1.24
C PRO A 37 4.46 5.79 -0.59
N TYR A 38 3.87 4.82 -1.29
CA TYR A 38 3.83 3.43 -0.85
C TYR A 38 4.39 2.50 -1.91
N ASP A 39 4.92 1.35 -1.47
CA ASP A 39 5.49 0.32 -2.34
C ASP A 39 4.53 -0.88 -2.54
N TYR A 40 3.56 -1.06 -1.64
CA TYR A 40 2.62 -2.19 -1.68
C TYR A 40 1.31 -1.89 -0.95
N TYR A 41 0.19 -2.44 -1.44
CA TYR A 41 -1.11 -2.46 -0.77
C TYR A 41 -1.57 -3.92 -0.58
N GLY A 42 -1.93 -4.27 0.65
CA GLY A 42 -2.48 -5.58 1.01
C GLY A 42 -2.02 -6.08 2.37
N MET A 43 -2.42 -7.31 2.72
CA MET A 43 -2.09 -7.92 4.02
C MET A 43 -0.71 -8.61 4.08
N LYS A 44 -0.18 -9.06 2.94
CA LYS A 44 1.00 -9.94 2.86
C LYS A 44 2.07 -9.38 1.92
N PRO A 45 2.87 -8.40 2.38
CA PRO A 45 3.90 -7.81 1.55
C PRO A 45 4.96 -8.86 1.14
N PRO A 46 5.31 -8.97 -0.16
CA PRO A 46 6.24 -9.98 -0.66
C PRO A 46 7.66 -9.82 -0.09
N PHE A 47 8.02 -8.61 0.34
CA PHE A 47 9.31 -8.30 0.96
C PHE A 47 9.37 -8.65 2.46
N CYS A 48 8.26 -8.99 3.13
CA CYS A 48 8.22 -9.38 4.54
C CYS A 48 7.40 -10.67 4.75
N LYS A 49 7.97 -11.82 4.38
CA LYS A 49 7.25 -13.12 4.33
C LYS A 49 6.73 -13.64 5.68
N SER A 50 7.33 -13.21 6.79
CA SER A 50 6.93 -13.63 8.14
C SER A 50 5.79 -12.78 8.71
N LEU A 51 5.37 -11.72 8.01
CA LEU A 51 4.35 -10.80 8.48
C LEU A 51 3.03 -11.01 7.73
N ASN A 52 1.95 -11.10 8.48
CA ASN A 52 0.60 -11.11 7.97
C ASN A 52 -0.22 -10.05 8.72
N LEU A 53 -0.59 -8.98 8.05
CA LEU A 53 -1.40 -7.92 8.65
C LEU A 53 -2.83 -8.40 8.82
N LYS A 54 -3.57 -7.80 9.77
CA LYS A 54 -4.97 -8.13 10.02
C LYS A 54 -5.95 -7.50 9.01
N GLU A 55 -5.49 -6.54 8.22
CA GLU A 55 -6.29 -5.81 7.24
C GLU A 55 -5.41 -5.29 6.09
N ASP A 56 -6.02 -5.03 4.93
CA ASP A 56 -5.31 -4.47 3.79
C ASP A 56 -4.76 -3.08 4.12
N SER A 57 -3.43 -2.97 4.03
CA SER A 57 -2.71 -1.79 4.49
C SER A 57 -1.78 -1.27 3.40
N PHE A 58 -1.54 0.03 3.41
CA PHE A 58 -0.56 0.72 2.57
C PHE A 58 0.81 0.65 3.24
N ILE A 59 1.81 0.12 2.53
CA ILE A 59 3.12 -0.22 3.09
C ILE A 59 4.21 0.41 2.22
N MET A 60 5.19 1.05 2.86
CA MET A 60 6.46 1.40 2.24
C MET A 60 7.61 0.57 2.84
N ARG A 61 8.67 0.37 2.07
CA ARG A 61 9.96 -0.04 2.60
C ARG A 61 10.52 1.10 3.44
N ASP A 62 11.09 0.75 4.58
CA ASP A 62 11.74 1.73 5.45
C ASP A 62 12.98 2.31 4.74
N PRO A 63 13.01 3.61 4.40
CA PRO A 63 14.16 4.20 3.71
C PRO A 63 15.37 4.39 4.63
N PHE A 64 15.20 4.26 5.95
CA PHE A 64 16.26 4.48 6.95
C PHE A 64 16.88 3.18 7.46
N THR A 65 16.31 2.02 7.11
CA THR A 65 16.88 0.73 7.48
C THR A 65 17.38 -0.03 6.26
N GLU A 66 18.65 -0.43 6.29
CA GLU A 66 19.18 -1.44 5.36
C GLU A 66 18.50 -2.80 5.63
N GLY A 67 17.66 -3.27 4.71
CA GLY A 67 17.07 -4.62 4.75
C GLY A 67 15.59 -4.69 4.39
N ARG A 68 14.92 -5.74 4.90
CA ARG A 68 13.50 -6.07 4.63
C ARG A 68 12.54 -5.45 5.66
N LYS A 69 12.87 -4.27 6.19
CA LYS A 69 11.98 -3.56 7.11
C LYS A 69 10.95 -2.75 6.36
N MET A 70 9.79 -2.60 6.97
CA MET A 70 8.63 -1.97 6.36
C MET A 70 7.93 -1.07 7.34
N VAL A 71 7.27 -0.05 6.81
CA VAL A 71 6.45 0.89 7.55
C VAL A 71 5.04 0.81 7.01
N VAL A 72 4.09 0.51 7.90
CA VAL A 72 2.66 0.62 7.58
C VAL A 72 2.25 2.08 7.71
N ILE A 73 1.75 2.65 6.63
CA ILE A 73 1.40 4.07 6.52
C ILE A 73 -0.07 4.30 6.87
N GLY A 74 -0.92 3.37 6.44
CA GLY A 74 -2.37 3.50 6.56
C GLY A 74 -3.08 2.22 6.16
N ALA A 75 -4.41 2.25 6.19
CA ALA A 75 -5.28 1.18 5.74
C ALA A 75 -6.59 1.73 5.19
N LYS A 76 -7.38 0.85 4.59
CA LYS A 76 -8.75 1.16 4.17
C LYS A 76 -9.71 0.82 5.31
N CYS A 77 -10.48 1.80 5.78
CA CYS A 77 -11.44 1.59 6.85
C CYS A 77 -12.63 0.76 6.35
N VAL A 78 -12.83 -0.45 6.89
CA VAL A 78 -13.94 -1.34 6.50
C VAL A 78 -15.34 -0.74 6.75
N GLY A 79 -15.47 0.17 7.72
CA GLY A 79 -16.75 0.79 8.06
C GLY A 79 -17.16 1.94 7.15
N CYS A 80 -16.23 2.54 6.39
CA CYS A 80 -16.54 3.71 5.55
C CYS A 80 -15.77 3.80 4.23
N ASP A 81 -15.00 2.76 3.88
CA ASP A 81 -14.17 2.64 2.67
C ASP A 81 -13.13 3.74 2.44
N LYS A 82 -12.90 4.61 3.42
CA LYS A 82 -11.92 5.71 3.36
C LYS A 82 -10.51 5.25 3.70
N ASN A 83 -9.54 5.87 3.05
CA ASN A 83 -8.13 5.72 3.34
C ASN A 83 -7.78 6.50 4.60
N VAL A 84 -7.27 5.80 5.62
CA VAL A 84 -6.95 6.38 6.92
C VAL A 84 -5.52 6.06 7.32
N CYS A 85 -4.77 7.07 7.76
CA CYS A 85 -3.42 6.89 8.26
C CYS A 85 -3.47 6.06 9.55
N LYS A 86 -2.53 5.13 9.71
CA LYS A 86 -2.39 4.34 10.93
C LYS A 86 -1.33 5.00 11.79
N SER A 87 -1.68 5.29 13.04
CA SER A 87 -0.73 5.79 14.03
C SER A 87 -0.26 4.65 14.91
N SER A 88 1.05 4.58 15.18
CA SER A 88 1.66 3.53 16.00
C SER A 88 1.31 3.61 17.50
N VAL A 89 0.50 4.59 17.93
CA VAL A 89 0.22 4.84 19.38
C VAL A 89 -0.91 3.99 19.97
N ASN A 90 -1.38 2.92 19.31
CA ASN A 90 -2.43 2.06 19.88
C ASN A 90 -2.15 0.56 19.70
N TYR A 91 -0.96 0.12 20.11
CA TYR A 91 -0.73 -1.26 20.50
C TYR A 91 -0.82 -1.36 22.02
N ILE A 92 -2.01 -1.71 22.53
CA ILE A 92 -2.09 -2.41 23.81
C ILE A 92 -1.66 -3.85 23.49
N ILE A 93 -0.47 -4.20 23.99
CA ILE A 93 0.07 -5.56 24.06
C ILE A 93 -0.77 -6.40 25.01
#